data_AF-A0A0J8B4M1-F1
#
_entry.id   AF-A0A0J8B4M1-F1
#
_cell.length_a   1.000
_cell.length_b   1.000
_cell.length_c   1.000
_cell.angle_alpha   90.00
_cell.angle_beta   90.00
_cell.angle_gamma   90.00
#
_symmetry.space_group_name_H-M   'P 1'
#
loop_
_entity.id
_entity.type
_entity.pdbx_description
1 polymer ?
#
loop_
_entity_poly.entity_id
_entity_poly.type
_entity_poly.pdbx_seq_one_letter_code
_entity_poly.pdbx_strand_id
1 'polypeptide(L)'
;MVTRRTPELIRPAEPTPYEFKELSDIDDQESLRYQIPFIQFYRNESTHMHMGRRDPVRVLKEAVAKALVPYYPLAGRLREKSGRKLEVECNGEGIIFIEADADVTLEDFGDIIQPPFPLEDLLFDVPGSTAILGTPLILMQ
;
A
#
# COMPACT_ATOMS: atom_id res chain seq x y z
N MET A 1 -14.72 -17.60 -2.53
CA MET A 1 -15.40 -16.36 -2.07
C MET A 1 -14.37 -15.48 -1.37
N VAL A 2 -14.39 -14.15 -1.55
CA VAL A 2 -13.45 -13.23 -0.88
C VAL A 2 -14.19 -12.43 0.21
N THR A 3 -13.69 -12.48 1.44
CA THR A 3 -14.23 -11.73 2.59
C THR A 3 -13.24 -10.64 2.96
N ARG A 4 -13.63 -9.37 2.84
CA ARG A 4 -12.77 -8.21 3.12
C ARG A 4 -13.07 -7.63 4.49
N ARG A 5 -12.03 -7.23 5.22
CA ARG A 5 -12.13 -6.44 6.46
C ARG A 5 -12.27 -4.96 6.13
N THR A 6 -12.66 -4.17 7.13
CA THR A 6 -12.75 -2.72 7.00
C THR A 6 -11.35 -2.14 6.75
N PRO A 7 -11.19 -1.21 5.78
CA PRO A 7 -9.93 -0.51 5.57
C PRO A 7 -9.49 0.25 6.81
N GLU A 8 -8.18 0.27 7.08
CA GLU A 8 -7.59 1.03 8.18
C GLU A 8 -6.36 1.81 7.75
N LEU A 9 -5.98 2.80 8.56
CA LEU A 9 -4.77 3.58 8.34
C LEU A 9 -3.61 3.05 9.18
N ILE A 10 -2.54 2.62 8.51
CA ILE A 10 -1.28 2.26 9.17
C ILE A 10 -0.38 3.48 9.20
N ARG A 11 -0.18 4.02 10.41
CA ARG A 11 0.65 5.20 10.67
C ARG A 11 2.11 4.81 10.91
N PRO A 12 3.06 5.76 10.76
CA PRO A 12 4.42 5.56 11.24
C PRO A 12 4.45 5.11 12.72
N ALA A 13 5.34 4.19 13.05
CA ALA A 13 5.47 3.63 14.40
C ALA A 13 6.00 4.67 15.42
N GLU A 14 6.63 5.73 14.93
CA GLU A 14 7.22 6.81 15.71
C GLU A 14 6.83 8.16 15.10
N PRO A 15 6.84 9.27 15.86
CA PRO A 15 6.60 10.60 15.33
C PRO A 15 7.56 10.94 14.17
N THR A 16 7.02 11.52 13.11
CA THR A 16 7.79 11.94 11.93
C THR A 16 7.74 13.47 11.79
N PRO A 17 8.71 14.09 11.12
CA PRO A 17 8.67 15.53 10.86
C PRO A 17 7.41 15.93 10.09
N TYR A 18 6.78 17.02 10.52
CA TYR A 18 5.75 17.70 9.74
C TYR A 18 6.41 18.72 8.83
N GLU A 19 6.35 18.48 7.53
CA GLU A 19 6.95 19.34 6.51
C GLU A 19 6.28 19.14 5.14
N PHE A 20 6.61 20.01 4.19
CA PHE A 20 6.18 19.91 2.81
C PHE A 20 7.37 19.55 1.94
N LYS A 21 7.26 18.48 1.16
CA LYS A 21 8.28 18.06 0.21
C LYS A 21 7.77 18.25 -1.21
N GLU A 22 8.30 19.27 -1.86
CA GLU A 22 8.00 19.55 -3.27
C GLU A 22 8.55 18.43 -4.17
N LEU A 23 7.74 17.98 -5.12
CA LEU A 23 8.15 16.98 -6.10
C LEU A 23 9.18 17.58 -7.07
N SER A 24 10.14 16.77 -7.50
CA SER A 24 11.07 17.20 -8.55
C SER A 24 10.32 17.39 -9.88
N ASP A 25 10.94 18.06 -10.86
CA ASP A 25 10.33 18.23 -12.18
C ASP A 25 10.16 16.89 -12.92
N ILE A 26 10.92 15.86 -12.54
CA ILE A 26 10.77 14.50 -13.06
C ILE A 26 9.49 13.86 -12.48
N ASP A 27 9.24 14.04 -11.18
CA ASP A 27 8.14 13.39 -10.46
C ASP A 27 6.78 14.11 -10.66
N ASP A 28 6.79 15.41 -10.99
CA ASP A 28 5.61 16.26 -11.10
C ASP A 28 4.87 16.17 -12.46
N GLN A 29 5.35 15.31 -13.37
CA GLN A 29 4.79 15.13 -14.70
C GLN A 29 3.33 14.66 -14.64
N GLU A 30 2.45 15.31 -15.42
CA GLU A 30 1.02 14.99 -15.45
C GLU A 30 0.74 13.53 -15.86
N SER A 31 1.59 12.97 -16.74
CA SER A 31 1.51 11.57 -17.16
C SER A 31 1.78 10.56 -16.04
N LEU A 32 2.41 10.98 -14.93
CA LEU A 32 2.72 10.12 -13.77
C LEU A 32 1.65 10.19 -12.67
N ARG A 33 0.59 11.00 -12.85
CA ARG A 33 -0.48 11.20 -11.87
C ARG A 33 -1.51 10.07 -11.91
N TYR A 34 -1.06 8.84 -11.67
CA TYR A 34 -1.89 7.63 -11.57
C TYR A 34 -1.31 6.67 -10.54
N GLN A 35 -2.14 5.79 -9.99
CA GLN A 35 -1.68 4.73 -9.09
C GLN A 35 -1.17 3.54 -9.91
N ILE A 36 0.01 3.03 -9.54
CA ILE A 36 0.60 1.84 -10.16
C ILE A 36 0.32 0.64 -9.25
N PRO A 37 -0.58 -0.27 -9.62
CA PRO A 37 -0.82 -1.48 -8.85
C PRO A 37 0.31 -2.50 -9.00
N PHE A 38 0.67 -3.16 -7.89
CA PHE A 38 1.61 -4.28 -7.85
C PHE A 38 1.02 -5.41 -7.00
N ILE A 39 1.16 -6.66 -7.47
CA ILE A 39 0.75 -7.86 -6.72
C ILE A 39 1.96 -8.78 -6.56
N GLN A 40 2.09 -9.38 -5.37
CA GLN A 40 3.11 -10.34 -5.02
C GLN A 40 2.47 -11.55 -4.33
N PHE A 41 2.83 -12.75 -4.79
CA PHE A 41 2.36 -14.01 -4.22
C PHE A 41 3.45 -14.67 -3.40
N TYR A 42 3.09 -15.08 -2.18
CA TYR A 42 4.00 -15.73 -1.24
C TYR A 42 3.47 -17.12 -0.91
N ARG A 43 4.21 -18.17 -1.27
CA ARG A 43 3.86 -19.55 -0.90
C ARG A 43 4.12 -19.77 0.59
N ASN A 44 3.26 -20.57 1.21
CA ASN A 44 3.44 -21.00 2.59
C ASN A 44 4.50 -22.11 2.66
N GLU A 45 5.76 -21.76 2.92
CA GLU A 45 6.82 -22.75 3.12
C GLU A 45 6.74 -23.36 4.53
N SER A 46 6.36 -24.63 4.60
CA SER A 46 6.17 -25.41 5.83
C SER A 46 7.45 -25.69 6.64
N THR A 47 8.62 -25.21 6.21
CA THR A 47 9.93 -25.47 6.82
C THR A 47 10.20 -24.64 8.08
N HIS A 48 9.44 -23.57 8.33
CA HIS A 48 9.60 -22.70 9.50
C HIS A 48 8.74 -23.08 10.72
N MET A 49 8.18 -24.29 10.75
CA MET A 49 7.27 -24.80 11.80
C MET A 49 7.81 -24.75 13.25
N HIS A 50 9.10 -24.46 13.45
CA HIS A 50 9.72 -24.35 14.78
C HIS A 50 9.64 -22.96 15.42
N MET A 51 9.23 -21.92 14.67
CA MET A 51 8.91 -20.61 15.24
C MET A 51 7.40 -20.42 15.18
N GLY A 52 6.75 -20.29 16.34
CA GLY A 52 5.30 -20.14 16.46
C GLY A 52 4.74 -19.21 15.38
N ARG A 53 3.77 -19.73 14.61
CA ARG A 53 3.24 -19.08 13.42
C ARG A 53 2.65 -17.73 13.80
N ARG A 54 3.37 -16.65 13.52
CA ARG A 54 2.86 -15.29 13.70
C ARG A 54 1.85 -15.03 12.60
N ASP A 55 0.74 -14.41 12.96
CA ASP A 55 -0.23 -13.91 12.01
C ASP A 55 0.46 -12.97 10.99
N PRO A 56 0.46 -13.31 9.69
CA PRO A 56 1.13 -12.52 8.66
C PRO A 56 0.57 -11.10 8.57
N VAL A 57 -0.72 -10.92 8.83
CA VAL A 57 -1.35 -9.60 8.80
C VAL A 57 -0.73 -8.70 9.88
N ARG A 58 -0.66 -9.19 11.12
CA ARG A 58 0.00 -8.46 12.20
C ARG A 58 1.46 -8.14 11.89
N VAL A 59 2.20 -9.11 11.34
CA VAL A 59 3.62 -8.90 10.98
C VAL A 59 3.77 -7.81 9.91
N LEU A 60 2.93 -7.82 8.88
CA LEU A 60 2.94 -6.80 7.83
C LEU A 60 2.60 -5.42 8.37
N LYS A 61 1.53 -5.28 9.17
CA LYS A 61 1.13 -4.00 9.77
C LYS A 61 2.25 -3.40 10.62
N GLU A 62 2.88 -4.21 11.48
CA GLU A 62 4.02 -3.78 12.30
C GLU A 62 5.25 -3.40 11.46
N ALA A 63 5.55 -4.17 10.40
CA ALA A 63 6.68 -3.91 9.53
C ALA A 63 6.48 -2.62 8.72
N VAL A 64 5.28 -2.40 8.17
CA VAL A 64 4.91 -1.19 7.44
C VAL A 64 4.99 0.02 8.35
N ALA A 65 4.41 -0.03 9.55
CA ALA A 65 4.48 1.07 10.51
C ALA A 65 5.93 1.48 10.81
N LYS A 66 6.83 0.50 10.99
CA LYS A 66 8.27 0.76 11.19
C LYS A 66 8.95 1.32 9.95
N ALA A 67 8.65 0.78 8.77
CA ALA A 67 9.20 1.27 7.51
C ALA A 67 8.76 2.71 7.20
N LEU A 68 7.55 3.10 7.58
CA LEU A 68 7.06 4.46 7.41
C LEU A 68 7.81 5.50 8.26
N VAL A 69 8.67 5.11 9.22
CA VAL A 69 9.49 6.08 9.96
C VAL A 69 10.58 6.68 9.06
N PRO A 70 11.51 5.90 8.46
CA PRO A 70 12.47 6.44 7.50
C PRO A 70 11.83 6.85 6.15
N TYR A 71 10.67 6.29 5.79
CA TYR A 71 9.94 6.59 4.56
C TYR A 71 8.67 7.43 4.80
N TYR A 72 8.71 8.32 5.78
CA TYR A 72 7.55 9.09 6.24
C TYR A 72 6.81 9.93 5.19
N PRO A 73 7.41 10.41 4.08
CA PRO A 73 6.62 11.08 3.05
C PRO A 73 5.51 10.18 2.49
N LEU A 74 5.72 8.85 2.45
CA LEU A 74 4.71 7.89 1.97
C LEU A 74 3.47 7.80 2.88
N ALA A 75 3.58 8.26 4.14
CA ALA A 75 2.45 8.38 5.06
C ALA A 75 1.72 9.72 4.94
N GLY A 76 2.15 10.60 4.04
CA GLY A 76 1.58 11.93 3.81
C GLY A 76 0.42 11.95 2.82
N ARG A 77 0.10 13.16 2.34
CA ARG A 77 -0.90 13.41 1.28
C ARG A 77 -0.29 14.28 0.18
N LEU A 78 -0.60 13.95 -1.07
CA LEU A 78 -0.24 14.81 -2.18
C LEU A 78 -1.15 16.04 -2.21
N ARG A 79 -0.56 17.21 -2.44
CA ARG A 79 -1.25 18.50 -2.57
C ARG A 79 -0.76 19.20 -3.83
N GLU A 80 -1.63 20.04 -4.37
CA GLU A 80 -1.29 20.91 -5.50
C GLU A 80 -1.12 22.35 -4.99
N LYS A 81 0.01 22.98 -5.32
CA LYS A 81 0.30 24.39 -5.05
C LYS A 81 0.02 25.25 -6.29
N SER A 82 0.28 26.56 -6.20
CA SER A 82 0.14 27.47 -7.35
C SER A 82 0.94 26.98 -8.56
N GLY A 83 0.35 27.05 -9.76
CA GLY A 83 1.01 26.61 -10.99
C GLY A 83 1.00 25.09 -11.22
N ARG A 84 0.08 24.36 -10.56
CA ARG A 84 -0.10 22.89 -10.64
C ARG A 84 1.06 22.04 -10.12
N LYS A 85 2.05 22.66 -9.48
CA LYS A 85 3.19 21.96 -8.88
C LYS A 85 2.72 21.10 -7.70
N LEU A 86 3.20 19.86 -7.62
CA LEU A 86 2.84 18.94 -6.55
C LEU A 86 3.84 18.97 -5.39
N GLU A 87 3.33 18.78 -4.19
CA GLU A 87 4.11 18.55 -2.99
C GLU A 87 3.45 17.48 -2.11
N VAL A 88 4.24 16.80 -1.30
CA VAL A 88 3.75 15.92 -0.25
C VAL A 88 3.69 16.70 1.05
N GLU A 89 2.50 16.86 1.61
CA GLU A 89 2.34 17.20 3.01
C GLU A 89 2.66 15.96 3.85
N CYS A 90 3.80 15.97 4.52
CA CYS A 90 4.26 14.90 5.39
C CYS A 90 3.54 14.97 6.74
N ASN A 91 2.22 14.70 6.75
CA ASN A 91 1.36 14.79 7.94
C ASN A 91 1.29 13.50 8.78
N GLY A 92 1.94 12.42 8.34
CA GLY A 92 2.00 11.16 9.08
C GLY A 92 0.64 10.46 9.24
N GLU A 93 -0.36 10.80 8.43
CA GLU A 93 -1.70 10.19 8.53
C GLU A 93 -1.71 8.69 8.22
N GLY A 94 -0.70 8.20 7.49
CA GLY A 94 -0.49 6.80 7.21
C GLY A 94 -0.96 6.36 5.83
N ILE A 95 -0.79 5.06 5.57
CA ILE A 95 -1.22 4.38 4.34
C ILE A 95 -2.54 3.65 4.57
N ILE A 96 -3.28 3.32 3.50
CA ILE A 96 -4.46 2.44 3.62
C ILE A 96 -3.99 0.99 3.62
N PHE A 97 -4.51 0.19 4.55
CA PHE A 97 -4.34 -1.25 4.60
C PHE A 97 -5.71 -1.94 4.64
N ILE A 98 -5.88 -2.97 3.81
CA ILE A 98 -7.05 -3.84 3.77
C ILE A 98 -6.57 -5.27 3.94
N GLU A 99 -7.32 -6.03 4.73
CA GLU A 99 -7.12 -7.46 4.90
C GLU A 99 -8.27 -8.19 4.21
N ALA A 100 -7.95 -9.29 3.52
CA ALA A 100 -8.96 -10.15 2.91
C ALA A 100 -8.62 -11.62 3.08
N ASP A 101 -9.65 -12.42 3.33
CA ASP A 101 -9.59 -13.88 3.31
C ASP A 101 -10.24 -14.39 2.01
N ALA A 102 -9.58 -15.31 1.31
CA ALA A 102 -10.13 -15.94 0.11
C ALA A 102 -10.25 -17.45 0.30
N ASP A 103 -11.42 -18.00 -0.01
CA ASP A 103 -11.69 -19.44 0.00
C ASP A 103 -11.20 -20.11 -1.29
N VAL A 104 -9.89 -19.96 -1.55
CA VAL A 104 -9.11 -20.54 -2.67
C VAL A 104 -7.65 -20.69 -2.20
N THR A 105 -6.91 -21.60 -2.83
CA THR A 105 -5.47 -21.77 -2.62
C THR A 105 -4.67 -21.13 -3.76
N LEU A 106 -3.37 -20.90 -3.58
CA LEU A 106 -2.53 -20.44 -4.68
C LEU A 106 -2.37 -21.53 -5.75
N GLU A 107 -2.44 -22.81 -5.35
CA GLU A 107 -2.38 -23.97 -6.22
C GLU A 107 -3.57 -24.06 -7.19
N ASP A 108 -4.74 -23.51 -6.82
CA ASP A 108 -5.92 -23.42 -7.69
C ASP A 108 -5.66 -22.57 -8.94
N PHE A 109 -4.62 -21.72 -8.92
CA PHE A 109 -4.17 -20.89 -10.04
C PHE A 109 -3.01 -21.53 -10.84
N GLY A 110 -2.64 -22.78 -10.52
CA GLY A 110 -1.57 -23.53 -11.18
C GLY A 110 -0.17 -23.32 -10.58
N ASP A 111 0.82 -24.06 -11.11
CA ASP A 111 2.19 -24.05 -10.55
C ASP A 111 2.95 -22.75 -10.84
N ILE A 112 2.53 -22.00 -11.84
CA ILE A 112 3.22 -20.84 -12.37
C ILE A 112 2.25 -19.67 -12.42
N ILE A 113 2.31 -18.79 -11.42
CA ILE A 113 1.66 -17.48 -11.47
C ILE A 113 2.62 -16.52 -12.18
N GLN A 114 2.52 -16.42 -13.50
CA GLN A 114 3.35 -15.54 -14.32
C GLN A 114 2.50 -14.48 -15.04
N PRO A 115 3.05 -13.27 -15.25
CA PRO A 115 2.39 -12.26 -16.06
C PRO A 115 2.15 -12.76 -17.50
N PRO A 116 1.07 -12.29 -18.17
CA PRO A 116 0.06 -11.38 -17.66
C PRO A 116 -1.02 -12.12 -16.85
N PHE A 117 -1.27 -11.66 -15.61
CA PHE A 117 -2.43 -12.05 -14.81
C PHE A 117 -3.45 -10.90 -14.83
N PRO A 118 -4.77 -11.19 -14.77
CA PRO A 118 -5.81 -10.17 -14.79
C PRO A 118 -5.80 -9.39 -13.46
N LEU A 119 -4.93 -8.38 -13.39
CA LEU A 119 -4.68 -7.58 -12.20
C LEU A 119 -5.96 -6.89 -11.71
N GLU A 120 -6.74 -6.38 -12.66
CA GLU A 120 -7.99 -5.66 -12.41
C GLU A 120 -9.02 -6.51 -11.66
N ASP A 121 -9.06 -7.83 -11.88
CA ASP A 121 -9.98 -8.74 -11.21
C ASP A 121 -9.60 -8.99 -9.74
N LEU A 122 -8.35 -8.72 -9.36
CA LEU A 122 -7.82 -8.93 -8.01
C LEU A 122 -7.84 -7.64 -7.18
N LEU A 123 -7.84 -6.47 -7.82
CA LEU A 123 -7.85 -5.19 -7.14
C LEU A 123 -9.25 -4.86 -6.61
N PHE A 124 -9.29 -4.33 -5.39
CA PHE A 124 -10.46 -3.75 -4.79
C PHE A 124 -10.37 -2.22 -4.83
N ASP A 125 -11.38 -1.59 -5.42
CA ASP A 125 -11.54 -0.14 -5.38
C ASP A 125 -11.97 0.31 -4.00
N VAL A 126 -11.05 0.95 -3.27
CA VAL A 126 -11.34 1.48 -1.94
C VAL A 126 -11.98 2.86 -2.09
N PRO A 127 -13.18 3.08 -1.53
CA PRO A 127 -13.81 4.39 -1.57
C PRO A 127 -12.88 5.46 -1.01
N GLY A 128 -12.60 6.50 -1.80
CA GLY A 128 -11.71 7.60 -1.40
C GLY A 128 -10.22 7.35 -1.62
N SER A 129 -9.81 6.23 -2.23
CA SER A 129 -8.38 6.00 -2.57
C SER A 129 -8.03 6.31 -4.02
N THR A 130 -8.99 6.56 -4.91
CA THR A 130 -8.77 6.64 -6.36
C THR A 130 -8.35 8.02 -6.87
N ALA A 131 -8.57 9.07 -6.08
CA ALA A 131 -8.08 10.40 -6.42
C ALA A 131 -6.56 10.49 -6.18
N ILE A 132 -5.91 11.46 -6.82
CA ILE A 132 -4.46 11.70 -6.68
C ILE A 132 -4.16 12.67 -5.55
N LEU A 133 -4.99 13.70 -5.39
CA LEU A 133 -4.80 14.73 -4.38
C LEU A 133 -5.56 14.39 -3.10
N GLY A 134 -4.95 14.64 -1.95
CA GLY A 134 -5.58 14.47 -0.65
C GLY A 134 -5.84 13.01 -0.23
N THR A 135 -5.40 12.04 -1.02
CA THR A 135 -5.55 10.61 -0.75
C THR A 135 -4.22 9.99 -0.28
N PRO A 136 -4.26 8.82 0.37
CA PRO A 136 -3.07 8.08 0.78
C PRO A 136 -2.22 7.68 -0.43
N LEU A 137 -0.90 7.90 -0.34
CA LEU A 137 0.05 7.62 -1.42
C LEU A 137 0.28 6.11 -1.66
N ILE A 138 -0.06 5.28 -0.67
CA ILE A 138 0.05 3.83 -0.74
C ILE A 138 -1.25 3.19 -0.25
N LEU A 139 -1.70 2.20 -1.00
CA LEU A 139 -2.76 1.26 -0.66
C LEU A 139 -2.18 -0.15 -0.65
N MET A 140 -2.33 -0.85 0.47
CA MET A 140 -2.06 -2.29 0.59
C MET A 140 -3.38 -3.02 0.82
N GLN A 141 -3.59 -4.15 0.15
CA GLN A 141 -4.82 -4.93 0.18
C GLN A 141 -4.54 -6.42 0.03
#